data_AF-A0A6I5NXK9-F1
#
_entry.id   AF-A0A6I5NXK9-F1
#
_cell.length_a   1.000
_cell.length_b   1.000
_cell.length_c   1.000
_cell.angle_alpha   90.00
_cell.angle_beta   90.00
_cell.angle_gamma   90.00
#
_symmetry.space_group_name_H-M   'P 1'
#
loop_
_entity.id
_entity.type
_entity.pdbx_description
1 polymer ?
#
loop_
_entity_poly.entity_id
_entity_poly.type
_entity_poly.pdbx_seq_one_letter_code
_entity_poly.pdbx_strand_id
1 'polypeptide(L)'
;MTGRTVIWNGVIERLSAHNIWLGFGRESFWLSDNPLARGFGDIASEYMPAHAHNGFIDLLVDLGLIGLAVFVIGYLATLLLALRRSYRAKTPEDLWPIAIMLFILVYNITESLLMKRANLFWVMYLTNFFSLRIWPKASA
;
A
#
# COMPACT_ATOMS: atom_id res chain seq x y z
N MET A 1 -16.62 15.70 -7.88
CA MET A 1 -16.47 14.52 -8.76
C MET A 1 -14.98 14.36 -9.09
N THR A 2 -14.49 13.13 -9.20
CA THR A 2 -13.24 12.66 -8.55
C THR A 2 -11.92 13.08 -9.23
N GLY A 3 -11.23 14.08 -8.69
CA GLY A 3 -9.86 14.44 -9.09
C GLY A 3 -8.81 13.33 -8.94
N ARG A 4 -9.17 12.19 -8.31
CA ARG A 4 -8.29 11.03 -8.11
C ARG A 4 -7.77 10.45 -9.44
N THR A 5 -8.62 10.26 -10.44
CA THR A 5 -8.19 9.72 -11.74
C THR A 5 -7.22 10.64 -12.48
N VAL A 6 -7.41 11.96 -12.34
CA VAL A 6 -6.47 12.97 -12.88
C VAL A 6 -5.11 12.86 -12.20
N ILE A 7 -5.11 12.75 -10.86
CA ILE A 7 -3.89 12.53 -10.07
C ILE A 7 -3.20 11.23 -10.51
N TRP A 8 -3.93 10.12 -10.56
CA TRP A 8 -3.38 8.81 -10.89
C TRP A 8 -2.76 8.77 -12.27
N ASN A 9 -3.46 9.30 -13.28
CA ASN A 9 -2.98 9.29 -14.66
C ASN A 9 -1.67 10.06 -14.81
N GLY A 10 -1.60 11.30 -14.32
CA GLY A 10 -0.37 12.05 -14.51
C GLY A 10 0.77 11.58 -13.59
N VAL A 11 0.46 10.98 -12.43
CA VAL A 11 1.46 10.30 -11.61
C VAL A 11 2.10 9.16 -12.42
N ILE A 12 1.28 8.31 -13.03
CA ILE A 12 1.73 7.20 -13.87
C ILE A 12 2.54 7.72 -15.07
N GLU A 13 2.10 8.80 -15.71
CA GLU A 13 2.80 9.44 -16.83
C GLU A 13 4.21 9.90 -16.42
N ARG A 14 4.33 10.66 -15.32
CA ARG A 14 5.62 11.14 -14.82
C ARG A 14 6.53 10.01 -14.38
N LEU A 15 5.97 9.02 -13.70
CA LEU A 15 6.69 7.83 -13.26
C LEU A 15 7.24 7.06 -14.47
N SER A 16 6.42 6.92 -15.53
CA SER A 16 6.82 6.28 -16.79
C SER A 16 7.94 7.06 -17.49
N ALA A 17 7.89 8.39 -17.45
CA ALA A 17 8.90 9.25 -18.07
C ALA A 17 10.24 9.30 -17.31
N HIS A 18 10.25 9.02 -16.00
CA HIS A 18 11.45 9.10 -15.16
C HIS A 18 12.03 7.73 -14.83
N ASN A 19 11.36 6.97 -13.97
CA ASN A 19 11.85 5.68 -13.49
C ASN A 19 10.73 4.82 -12.93
N ILE A 20 10.02 4.13 -13.83
CA ILE A 20 8.91 3.25 -13.45
C ILE A 20 9.33 2.05 -12.60
N TRP A 21 10.61 1.65 -12.68
CA TRP A 21 11.11 0.46 -12.00
C TRP A 21 11.42 0.71 -10.54
N LEU A 22 12.01 1.86 -10.20
CA LEU A 22 12.47 2.20 -8.85
C LEU A 22 11.69 3.33 -8.17
N GLY A 23 10.86 4.05 -8.91
CA GLY A 23 10.10 5.18 -8.36
C GLY A 23 10.95 6.43 -8.16
N PHE A 24 10.41 7.36 -7.38
CA PHE A 24 11.03 8.64 -7.03
C PHE A 24 11.75 8.62 -5.67
N GLY A 25 11.62 7.53 -4.92
CA GLY A 25 12.05 7.46 -3.51
C GLY A 25 10.92 7.83 -2.55
N ARG A 26 11.05 7.34 -1.31
CA ARG A 26 10.01 7.44 -0.29
C ARG A 26 9.66 8.91 0.03
N GLU A 27 8.37 9.25 -0.11
CA GLU A 27 7.79 10.56 0.20
C GLU A 27 8.34 11.75 -0.63
N SER A 28 9.28 11.54 -1.55
CA SER A 28 9.93 12.61 -2.31
C SER A 28 9.03 13.22 -3.39
N PHE A 29 8.13 12.41 -3.95
CA PHE A 29 7.25 12.85 -5.02
C PHE A 29 6.26 13.92 -4.54
N TRP A 30 5.69 13.72 -3.35
CA TRP A 30 4.63 14.55 -2.78
C TRP A 30 5.15 15.79 -2.03
N LEU A 31 6.44 16.10 -2.13
CA LEU A 31 7.00 17.32 -1.56
C LEU A 31 6.45 18.56 -2.27
N SER A 32 6.15 19.61 -1.51
CA SER A 32 5.53 20.85 -2.03
C SER A 32 6.45 21.63 -2.98
N ASP A 33 7.76 21.40 -2.91
CA ASP A 33 8.77 21.97 -3.78
C ASP A 33 9.02 21.14 -5.05
N ASN A 34 8.47 19.93 -5.14
CA ASN A 34 8.64 19.09 -6.31
C ASN A 34 7.80 19.63 -7.49
N PRO A 35 8.44 20.11 -8.58
CA PRO A 35 7.73 20.67 -9.73
C PRO A 35 6.88 19.62 -10.44
N LEU A 36 7.23 18.33 -10.32
CA LEU A 36 6.43 17.23 -10.86
C LEU A 36 5.09 17.14 -10.12
N ALA A 37 5.05 17.30 -8.81
CA ALA A 37 3.79 17.27 -8.06
C ALA A 37 2.96 18.55 -8.24
N ARG A 38 3.59 19.73 -8.36
CA ARG A 38 2.89 21.03 -8.44
C ARG A 38 1.89 21.09 -9.59
N GLY A 39 2.23 20.51 -10.74
CA GLY A 39 1.33 20.49 -11.90
C GLY A 39 -0.02 19.78 -11.67
N PHE A 40 -0.21 19.05 -10.56
CA PHE A 40 -1.51 18.45 -10.19
C PHE A 40 -2.38 19.35 -9.32
N GLY A 41 -1.75 20.16 -8.46
CA GLY A 41 -2.43 21.12 -7.59
C GLY A 41 -3.07 22.28 -8.34
N ASP A 42 -2.84 22.41 -9.64
CA ASP A 42 -3.51 23.41 -10.48
C ASP A 42 -4.65 22.79 -11.32
N ILE A 43 -4.67 21.45 -11.50
CA ILE A 43 -5.58 20.74 -12.42
C ILE A 43 -6.65 19.92 -11.67
N ALA A 44 -6.34 19.36 -10.51
CA ALA A 44 -7.20 18.39 -9.82
C ALA A 44 -7.89 18.91 -8.54
N SER A 45 -7.33 19.93 -7.89
CA SER A 45 -7.85 20.61 -6.69
C SER A 45 -7.11 21.92 -6.49
N GLU A 46 -7.69 22.99 -5.94
CA GLU A 46 -6.99 24.27 -5.61
C GLU A 46 -5.76 24.13 -4.68
N TYR A 47 -5.48 22.92 -4.19
CA TYR A 47 -4.40 22.59 -3.28
C TYR A 47 -3.60 21.37 -3.77
N MET A 48 -2.31 21.37 -3.50
CA MET A 48 -1.41 20.24 -3.77
C MET A 48 -1.83 18.98 -2.96
N PRO A 49 -2.08 17.83 -3.60
CA PRO A 49 -2.36 16.59 -2.88
C PRO A 49 -1.13 16.11 -2.10
N ALA A 50 -1.30 15.66 -0.86
CA ALA A 50 -0.23 15.07 -0.06
C ALA A 50 0.03 13.57 -0.36
N HIS A 51 -0.86 12.95 -1.15
CA HIS A 51 -0.86 11.53 -1.52
C HIS A 51 -1.91 11.23 -2.60
N ALA A 52 -1.81 10.06 -3.22
CA ALA A 52 -2.74 9.60 -4.26
C ALA A 52 -4.13 9.15 -3.76
N HIS A 53 -4.36 9.10 -2.44
CA HIS A 53 -5.54 8.45 -1.83
C HIS A 53 -5.72 6.99 -2.27
N ASN A 54 -4.60 6.32 -2.51
CA ASN A 54 -4.51 4.91 -2.89
C ASN A 54 -3.08 4.47 -2.56
N GLY A 55 -2.92 3.62 -1.55
CA GLY A 55 -1.59 3.26 -1.08
C GLY A 55 -0.80 2.38 -2.07
N PHE A 56 -1.45 1.73 -3.04
CA PHE A 56 -0.73 1.02 -4.11
C PHE A 56 -0.07 2.00 -5.08
N ILE A 57 -0.75 3.10 -5.40
CA ILE A 57 -0.20 4.15 -6.26
C ILE A 57 0.91 4.89 -5.52
N ASP A 58 0.73 5.21 -4.24
CA ASP A 58 1.80 5.81 -3.45
C ASP A 58 3.02 4.90 -3.34
N LEU A 59 2.82 3.59 -3.14
CA LEU A 59 3.93 2.64 -3.07
C LEU A 59 4.63 2.46 -4.43
N LEU A 60 3.87 2.50 -5.53
CA LEU A 60 4.39 2.51 -6.89
C LEU A 60 5.22 3.78 -7.18
N VAL A 61 4.78 4.94 -6.69
CA VAL A 61 5.51 6.20 -6.84
C VAL A 61 6.79 6.19 -6.02
N ASP A 62 6.72 5.72 -4.78
CA ASP A 62 7.84 5.74 -3.85
C ASP A 62 8.92 4.72 -4.23
N LEU A 63 8.53 3.51 -4.67
CA LEU A 63 9.44 2.37 -4.84
C LEU A 63 9.43 1.74 -6.24
N GLY A 64 8.59 2.23 -7.14
CA GLY A 64 8.46 1.70 -8.50
C GLY A 64 7.81 0.31 -8.56
N LEU A 65 7.82 -0.27 -9.76
CA LEU A 65 7.26 -1.59 -10.03
C LEU A 65 7.96 -2.69 -9.21
N ILE A 66 9.26 -2.54 -8.95
CA ILE A 66 10.01 -3.54 -8.17
C ILE A 66 9.49 -3.56 -6.72
N GLY A 67 9.39 -2.39 -6.07
CA GLY A 67 8.86 -2.31 -4.72
C GLY A 67 7.40 -2.76 -4.63
N LEU A 68 6.58 -2.39 -5.61
CA LEU A 68 5.19 -2.84 -5.70
C LEU A 68 5.10 -4.37 -5.85
N ALA A 69 5.91 -4.97 -6.73
CA ALA A 69 5.92 -6.41 -6.92
C ALA A 69 6.32 -7.14 -5.63
N VAL A 70 7.36 -6.68 -4.95
CA VAL A 70 7.80 -7.27 -3.66
C VAL A 70 6.67 -7.18 -2.62
N PHE A 71 6.01 -6.03 -2.51
CA PHE A 71 4.87 -5.87 -1.60
C PHE A 71 3.72 -6.81 -1.97
N VAL A 72 3.30 -6.85 -3.23
CA VAL A 72 2.17 -7.69 -3.70
C VAL A 72 2.47 -9.17 -3.46
N ILE A 73 3.68 -9.64 -3.76
CA ILE A 73 4.08 -11.03 -3.51
C ILE A 73 4.04 -11.34 -2.00
N GLY A 74 4.64 -10.47 -1.17
CA GLY A 74 4.64 -10.64 0.28
C GLY A 74 3.23 -10.60 0.88
N TYR A 75 2.37 -9.72 0.37
CA TYR A 75 0.99 -9.57 0.75
C TYR A 75 0.17 -10.82 0.38
N LEU A 76 0.24 -11.29 -0.86
CA LEU A 76 -0.46 -12.49 -1.31
C LEU A 76 0.01 -13.75 -0.57
N ALA A 77 1.32 -13.91 -0.36
CA ALA A 77 1.84 -15.01 0.45
C ALA A 77 1.29 -15.00 1.88
N THR A 78 1.20 -13.82 2.49
CA THR A 78 0.65 -13.65 3.84
C THR A 78 -0.86 -13.88 3.87
N LEU A 79 -1.59 -13.46 2.83
CA LEU A 79 -3.01 -13.69 2.68
C LEU A 79 -3.31 -15.20 2.57
N LEU A 80 -2.50 -15.95 1.81
CA LEU A 80 -2.63 -17.40 1.70
C LEU A 80 -2.39 -18.10 3.05
N LEU A 81 -1.40 -17.65 3.84
CA LEU A 81 -1.19 -18.17 5.20
C LEU A 81 -2.34 -17.83 6.14
N ALA A 82 -2.86 -16.60 6.07
CA ALA A 82 -4.01 -16.16 6.84
C ALA A 82 -5.27 -16.98 6.50
N LEU A 83 -5.53 -17.23 5.21
CA LEU A 83 -6.63 -18.08 4.74
C LEU A 83 -6.48 -19.51 5.24
N ARG A 84 -5.28 -20.10 5.14
CA ARG A 84 -5.02 -21.45 5.67
C ARG A 84 -5.27 -21.54 7.17
N ARG A 85 -4.94 -20.49 7.93
CA ARG A 85 -5.24 -20.41 9.37
C ARG A 85 -6.75 -20.32 9.60
N SER A 86 -7.46 -19.45 8.89
CA SER A 86 -8.90 -19.28 9.08
C SER A 86 -9.69 -20.55 8.76
N TYR A 87 -9.26 -21.35 7.77
CA TYR A 87 -9.88 -22.65 7.49
C TYR A 87 -9.70 -23.68 8.61
N ARG A 88 -8.69 -23.52 9.46
CA ARG A 88 -8.40 -24.40 10.60
C ARG A 88 -8.73 -23.74 11.94
N ALA A 89 -9.51 -22.66 11.91
CA ALA A 89 -9.83 -21.87 13.08
C ALA A 89 -10.54 -22.74 14.13
N LYS A 90 -9.99 -22.74 15.34
CA LYS A 90 -10.62 -23.34 16.52
C LYS A 90 -11.13 -22.28 17.48
N THR A 91 -10.54 -21.08 17.43
CA THR A 91 -10.94 -19.94 18.25
C THR A 91 -11.13 -18.69 17.37
N PRO A 92 -11.92 -17.69 17.81
CA PRO A 92 -12.16 -16.47 17.04
C PRO A 92 -10.88 -15.71 16.66
N GLU A 93 -9.84 -15.78 17.50
CA GLU A 93 -8.54 -15.13 17.29
C GLU A 93 -7.83 -15.67 16.04
N ASP A 94 -8.14 -16.90 15.60
CA ASP A 94 -7.58 -17.47 14.38
C ASP A 94 -8.02 -16.73 13.10
N LEU A 95 -9.12 -15.98 13.18
CA LEU A 95 -9.66 -15.16 12.10
C LEU A 95 -9.03 -13.76 12.04
N TRP A 96 -8.28 -13.34 13.08
CA TRP A 96 -7.66 -12.02 13.13
C TRP A 96 -6.76 -11.73 11.93
N PRO A 97 -5.85 -12.63 11.50
CA PRO A 97 -4.94 -12.32 10.41
C PRO A 97 -5.68 -12.10 9.08
N ILE A 98 -6.72 -12.89 8.80
CA ILE A 98 -7.48 -12.73 7.55
C ILE A 98 -8.33 -11.45 7.58
N ALA A 99 -8.93 -11.12 8.73
CA ALA A 99 -9.72 -9.89 8.89
C ALA A 99 -8.88 -8.63 8.63
N ILE A 100 -7.69 -8.55 9.23
CA ILE A 100 -6.77 -7.41 9.02
C ILE A 100 -6.29 -7.33 7.58
N MET A 101 -5.96 -8.46 6.95
CA MET A 101 -5.55 -8.46 5.54
C MET A 101 -6.69 -7.91 4.67
N LEU A 102 -7.91 -8.44 4.78
CA LEU A 102 -9.05 -7.95 4.00
C LEU A 102 -9.35 -6.47 4.25
N PHE A 103 -9.29 -6.02 5.51
CA PHE A 103 -9.44 -4.62 5.86
C PHE A 103 -8.40 -3.75 5.14
N ILE A 104 -7.11 -4.12 5.21
CA ILE A 104 -6.04 -3.38 4.55
C ILE A 104 -6.27 -3.36 3.03
N LEU A 105 -6.65 -4.47 2.41
CA LEU A 105 -6.91 -4.51 0.96
C LEU A 105 -7.98 -3.49 0.54
N VAL A 106 -9.13 -3.51 1.22
CA VAL A 106 -10.28 -2.67 0.86
C VAL A 106 -9.99 -1.21 1.18
N TYR A 107 -9.50 -0.93 2.39
CA TYR A 107 -9.30 0.43 2.85
C TYR A 107 -8.13 1.12 2.13
N ASN A 108 -7.13 0.36 1.68
CA ASN A 108 -5.97 0.90 0.94
C ASN A 108 -6.30 1.37 -0.50
N ILE A 109 -7.46 0.98 -1.04
CA ILE A 109 -7.94 1.48 -2.33
C ILE A 109 -8.50 2.91 -2.17
N THR A 110 -9.06 3.21 -0.99
CA THR A 110 -9.71 4.49 -0.71
C THR A 110 -8.79 5.49 -0.02
N GLU A 111 -7.81 4.99 0.74
CA GLU A 111 -6.85 5.79 1.50
C GLU A 111 -5.44 5.20 1.44
N SER A 112 -4.44 6.03 1.73
CA SER A 112 -3.03 5.63 1.66
C SER A 112 -2.53 5.07 2.99
N LEU A 113 -2.51 3.75 3.13
CA LEU A 113 -2.19 3.09 4.41
C LEU A 113 -0.77 2.51 4.49
N LEU A 114 -0.16 2.29 3.34
CA LEU A 114 1.12 1.57 3.23
C LEU A 114 2.29 2.55 3.28
N MET A 115 3.29 2.25 4.12
CA MET A 115 4.60 2.94 4.19
C MET A 115 4.61 4.47 4.40
N LYS A 116 3.45 5.09 4.66
CA LYS A 116 3.28 6.53 4.95
C LYS A 116 3.24 6.78 6.45
N ARG A 117 4.10 7.68 6.97
CA ARG A 117 4.13 8.09 8.40
C ARG A 117 4.12 6.91 9.39
N ALA A 118 3.88 7.18 10.68
CA ALA A 118 3.60 6.15 11.69
C ALA A 118 2.16 5.62 11.54
N ASN A 119 1.91 4.81 10.52
CA ASN A 119 0.59 4.22 10.27
C ASN A 119 0.42 2.88 11.01
N LEU A 120 -0.61 2.81 11.86
CA LEU A 120 -0.94 1.59 12.61
C LEU A 120 -1.20 0.38 11.70
N PHE A 121 -1.86 0.59 10.56
CA PHE A 121 -2.21 -0.49 9.63
C PHE A 121 -0.98 -1.09 8.95
N TRP A 122 0.05 -0.27 8.68
CA TRP A 122 1.34 -0.76 8.21
C TRP A 122 2.00 -1.67 9.25
N VAL A 123 1.98 -1.27 10.53
CA VAL A 123 2.51 -2.10 11.63
C VAL A 123 1.69 -3.38 11.79
N MET A 124 0.36 -3.31 11.71
CA MET A 124 -0.50 -4.50 11.76
C MET A 124 -0.22 -5.48 10.62
N TYR A 125 0.02 -4.98 9.41
CA TYR A 125 0.46 -5.80 8.29
C TYR A 125 1.79 -6.50 8.59
N LEU A 126 2.80 -5.77 9.05
CA LEU A 126 4.10 -6.34 9.40
C LEU A 126 3.99 -7.38 10.52
N THR A 127 3.23 -7.08 11.57
CA THR A 127 2.99 -8.01 12.67
C THR A 127 2.33 -9.30 12.17
N ASN A 128 1.33 -9.22 11.29
CA ASN A 128 0.72 -10.41 10.67
C ASN A 128 1.69 -11.16 9.75
N PHE A 129 2.51 -10.43 8.98
CA PHE A 129 3.51 -11.02 8.10
C PHE A 129 4.51 -11.87 8.90
N PHE A 130 5.02 -11.34 10.01
CA PHE A 130 5.97 -12.06 10.85
C PHE A 130 5.30 -13.13 11.71
N SER A 131 4.16 -12.84 12.33
CA SER A 131 3.50 -13.77 13.24
C SER A 131 3.11 -15.07 12.55
N LEU A 132 2.55 -15.01 11.34
CA LEU A 132 2.17 -16.20 10.56
C LEU A 132 3.36 -17.07 10.11
N ARG A 133 4.59 -16.54 10.14
CA ARG A 133 5.81 -17.24 9.74
C ARG A 133 6.60 -17.80 10.93
N ILE A 134 6.54 -17.12 12.07
CA ILE A 134 7.19 -17.56 13.32
C ILE A 134 6.29 -18.56 14.06
N TRP A 135 4.98 -18.56 13.80
CA TRP A 135 4.04 -19.41 14.50
C TRP A 135 4.41 -20.89 14.34
N PRO A 136 4.67 -21.64 15.44
CA PRO A 136 4.96 -23.05 15.35
C PRO A 136 3.75 -23.75 14.74
N LYS A 137 3.98 -24.67 13.78
CA LYS A 137 2.92 -25.55 13.27
C LYS A 137 2.23 -26.12 14.50
N ALA A 138 0.94 -25.81 14.70
CA ALA A 138 0.16 -26.40 15.78
C ALA A 138 0.39 -27.91 15.65
N SER A 139 1.07 -28.49 16.65
CA SER A 139 1.31 -29.91 16.73
C SER A 139 -0.05 -30.59 16.63
N ALA A 140 -0.26 -31.26 15.49
CA ALA A 140 -1.42 -32.10 15.23
C ALA A 140 -1.32 -33.36 16.09
#